data_AF-A0A2G9XQA1-F1
#
_entry.id   AF-A0A2G9XQA1-F1
#
_cell.length_a   1.000
_cell.length_b   1.000
_cell.length_c   1.000
_cell.angle_alpha   90.00
_cell.angle_beta   90.00
_cell.angle_gamma   90.00
#
_symmetry.space_group_name_H-M   'P 1'
#
loop_
_entity.id
_entity.type
_entity.pdbx_description
1 polymer ?
#
loop_
_entity_poly.entity_id
_entity_poly.type
_entity_poly.pdbx_seq_one_letter_code
_entity_poly.pdbx_strand_id
1 'polypeptide(L)' 'MKRLNILIIEDGQSQREMLRDFLLKEGHTVAEAENGENGIR' A
#
# COMPACT_ATOMS: atom_id res chain seq x y z
N MET A 1 10.50 4.25 14.41
CA MET A 1 10.82 3.33 13.29
C MET A 1 11.35 4.11 12.11
N LYS A 2 12.15 3.49 11.22
CA LYS A 2 12.60 4.13 9.98
C LYS A 2 11.41 4.26 9.02
N ARG A 3 11.25 5.42 8.39
CA ARG A 3 10.26 5.62 7.32
C ARG A 3 10.65 4.82 6.08
N LEU A 4 9.72 4.01 5.57
CA LEU A 4 9.86 3.21 4.36
C LEU A 4 8.95 3.73 3.25
N ASN A 5 9.30 3.41 2.01
CA ASN A 5 8.43 3.54 0.86
C ASN A 5 7.92 2.13 0.53
N ILE A 6 6.60 1.95 0.57
CA ILE A 6 5.95 0.64 0.46
C ILE A 6 4.95 0.68 -0.68
N LEU A 7 4.96 -0.34 -1.54
CA LEU A 7 3.93 -0.57 -2.56
C LEU A 7 3.05 -1.73 -2.09
N ILE A 8 1.73 -1.51 -2.04
CA ILE A 8 0.73 -2.53 -1.78
C ILE A 8 0.13 -2.96 -3.11
N ILE A 9 0.14 -4.26 -3.40
CA ILE A 9 -0.58 -4.86 -4.53
C ILE A 9 -1.66 -5.78 -3.95
N GLU A 10 -2.92 -5.40 -4.11
CA GLU A 10 -4.08 -6.06 -3.50
C GLU A 10 -5.33 -5.80 -4.35
N ASP A 11 -6.05 -6.86 -4.74
CA ASP A 11 -7.23 -6.80 -5.60
C ASP A 11 -8.50 -6.38 -4.84
N GLY A 12 -8.61 -6.71 -3.55
CA GLY A 12 -9.70 -6.28 -2.70
C GLY A 12 -9.57 -4.81 -2.24
N GLN A 13 -10.42 -3.92 -2.73
CA GLN A 13 -10.39 -2.48 -2.37
C GLN A 13 -10.38 -2.24 -0.85
N SER A 14 -11.30 -2.86 -0.11
CA SER A 14 -11.41 -2.66 1.35
C SER A 14 -10.18 -3.14 2.11
N GLN A 15 -9.55 -4.23 1.67
CA GLN A 15 -8.33 -4.77 2.26
C GLN A 15 -7.14 -3.86 1.98
N ARG A 16 -7.02 -3.38 0.74
CA ARG A 16 -5.96 -2.46 0.32
C ARG A 16 -6.02 -1.14 1.08
N GLU A 17 -7.22 -0.57 1.22
CA GLU A 17 -7.43 0.68 1.98
C GLU A 17 -7.13 0.49 3.48
N MET A 18 -7.57 -0.62 4.07
CA MET A 18 -7.26 -0.94 5.48
C MET A 18 -5.75 -1.03 5.72
N LEU A 19 -5.02 -1.72 4.85
CA LEU A 19 -3.57 -1.88 4.97
C LEU A 19 -2.82 -0.57 4.72
N ARG A 20 -3.26 0.23 3.74
CA ARG A 20 -2.74 1.59 3.51
C ARG A 20 -2.89 2.43 4.76
N ASP A 21 -4.09 2.53 5.33
CA ASP A 21 -4.35 3.39 6.48
C ASP A 21 -3.53 2.97 7.70
N PHE A 22 -3.33 1.66 7.90
CA PHE A 22 -2.44 1.13 8.94
C PHE A 22 -0.99 1.60 8.73
N LEU A 23 -0.42 1.40 7.54
CA LEU A 23 0.98 1.73 7.26
C LEU A 23 1.24 3.25 7.24
N LEU A 24 0.26 4.05 6.82
CA LEU A 24 0.32 5.50 6.91
C LEU A 24 0.36 5.97 8.38
N LYS A 25 -0.42 5.35 9.28
CA LYS A 25 -0.41 5.65 10.72
C LYS A 25 0.93 5.33 11.38
N GLU A 26 1.63 4.29 10.91
CA GLU A 26 3.00 3.95 11.34
C GLU A 26 4.07 4.92 10.79
N GLY A 27 3.67 5.93 9.99
CA GLY A 27 4.55 6.97 9.47
C GLY A 27 5.30 6.58 8.20
N HIS A 28 4.83 5.57 7.47
CA HIS A 28 5.40 5.15 6.19
C HIS A 28 4.79 5.92 5.01
N THR A 29 5.48 5.90 3.88
CA THR A 29 4.92 6.34 2.58
C THR A 29 4.39 5.11 1.87
N VAL A 30 3.16 5.19 1.35
CA VAL A 30 2.47 4.06 0.74
C VAL A 30 1.99 4.42 -0.66
N ALA A 31 2.26 3.54 -1.62
CA ALA A 31 1.66 3.51 -2.94
C ALA A 31 0.77 2.26 -3.06
N GLU A 32 -0.24 2.32 -3.92
CA GLU A 32 -1.25 1.27 -4.08
C GLU A 32 -1.36 0.84 -5.55
N ALA A 33 -1.60 -0.45 -5.76
CA ALA A 33 -2.01 -1.01 -7.04
C ALA A 33 -3.08 -2.09 -6.80
N GLU A 34 -4.06 -2.15 -7.69
CA GLU A 34 -5.16 -3.13 -7.65
C GLU A 34 -4.77 -4.50 -8.22
N ASN A 35 -3.65 -4.60 -8.93
CA ASN A 35 -3.16 -5.84 -9.51
C ASN A 35 -1.66 -5.73 -9.84
N GLY A 36 -1.06 -6.87 -10.21
CA GLY A 36 0.37 -6.95 -10.52
C GLY A 36 0.79 -6.07 -11.69
N GLU A 37 -0.05 -5.97 -12.74
CA GLU A 37 0.27 -5.15 -13.92
C GLU A 37 0.36 -3.66 -13.57
N ASN A 38 -0.57 -3.16 -12.76
CA ASN A 38 -0.55 -1.77 -12.29
C ASN A 38 0.59 -1.52 -11.28
N GLY A 39 1.05 -2.53 -10.55
CA GLY A 39 2.11 -2.39 -9.55
C GLY A 39 3.53 -2.38 -10.10
N ILE A 40 3.75 -2.87 -11.32
CA ILE A 40 5.08 -2.92 -11.97
C ILE A 40 5.29 -1.85 -13.03
N ARG A 41 4.27 -1.02 -13.30
CA ARG A 41 4.31 0.07 -14.28
C ARG A 41 4.95 1.34 -13.72
#